data_AF-A0AAW9F489-F1
#
_entry.id   AF-A0AAW9F489-F1
#
_cell.length_a   1.000
_cell.length_b   1.000
_cell.length_c   1.000
_cell.angle_alpha   90.00
_cell.angle_beta   90.00
_cell.angle_gamma   90.00
#
_symmetry.space_group_name_H-M   'P 1'
#
loop_
_entity.id
_entity.type
_entity.pdbx_description
1 polymer ?
#
loop_
_entity_poly.entity_id
_entity_poly.type
_entity_poly.pdbx_seq_one_letter_code
_entity_poly.pdbx_strand_id
1 'polypeptide(L)'
;MMMRLRELLCDELKRQLEAKAPVAPRIPAGGDLLFRWFLDLHRSRTYHAAGPNPISYAEIQAYGQLMQWPIESRHVMILRAMDQTYLECRMKPQAEAPEGVKTLPPISTAPVTAGLVDAMFG
;
A
#
# COMPACT_ATOMS: atom_id res chain seq x y z
N MET A 1 14.96 -13.07 -17.07
CA MET A 1 14.27 -13.96 -16.11
C MET A 1 13.69 -13.20 -14.90
N MET A 2 14.42 -12.24 -14.30
CA MET A 2 13.95 -11.44 -13.14
C MET A 2 12.77 -10.49 -13.41
N MET A 3 12.66 -9.93 -14.61
CA MET A 3 11.48 -9.11 -14.98
C MET A 3 10.17 -9.89 -14.81
N ARG A 4 10.19 -11.20 -15.12
CA ARG A 4 9.04 -12.10 -14.92
C ARG A 4 8.68 -12.30 -13.45
N LEU A 5 9.66 -12.48 -12.55
CA LEU A 5 9.36 -12.67 -11.13
C LEU A 5 8.75 -11.41 -10.50
N ARG A 6 9.29 -10.24 -10.85
CA ARG A 6 8.75 -8.94 -10.46
C ARG A 6 7.28 -8.82 -10.88
N GLU A 7 6.98 -9.06 -12.16
CA GLU A 7 5.63 -8.99 -12.71
C GLU A 7 4.67 -9.95 -12.01
N LEU A 8 5.07 -11.21 -11.84
CA LEU A 8 4.25 -12.21 -11.14
C LEU A 8 3.95 -11.83 -9.69
N LEU A 9 4.91 -11.24 -8.96
CA LEU A 9 4.70 -10.77 -7.58
C LEU A 9 3.80 -9.52 -7.52
N CYS A 10 3.96 -8.59 -8.46
CA CYS A 10 3.08 -7.42 -8.59
C CYS A 10 1.64 -7.84 -8.93
N ASP A 11 1.46 -8.76 -9.87
CA ASP A 11 0.15 -9.30 -10.26
C ASP A 11 -0.51 -10.07 -9.11
N GLU A 12 0.26 -10.87 -8.37
CA GLU A 12 -0.18 -11.53 -7.15
C GLU A 12 -0.65 -10.50 -6.11
N LEU A 13 0.17 -9.49 -5.82
CA LEU A 13 -0.16 -8.45 -4.85
C LEU A 13 -1.42 -7.68 -5.27
N LYS A 14 -1.54 -7.31 -6.55
CA LYS A 14 -2.73 -6.67 -7.08
C LYS A 14 -3.97 -7.55 -6.92
N ARG A 15 -3.89 -8.85 -7.25
CA ARG A 15 -4.99 -9.79 -7.04
C ARG A 15 -5.42 -9.85 -5.58
N GLN A 16 -4.47 -9.86 -4.65
CA GLN A 16 -4.76 -9.84 -3.20
C GLN A 16 -5.50 -8.56 -2.79
N LEU A 17 -5.07 -7.40 -3.29
CA LEU A 17 -5.67 -6.10 -2.96
C LEU A 17 -7.05 -5.91 -3.58
N GLU A 18 -7.31 -6.49 -4.75
CA GLU A 18 -8.59 -6.41 -5.45
C GLU A 18 -9.59 -7.50 -5.03
N ALA A 19 -9.15 -8.49 -4.23
CA ALA A 19 -10.01 -9.56 -3.75
C ALA A 19 -11.07 -9.02 -2.77
N LYS A 20 -12.34 -9.39 -2.98
CA LYS A 20 -13.48 -9.01 -2.12
C LYS A 20 -13.56 -9.80 -0.81
N ALA A 21 -12.75 -10.84 -0.68
CA ALA A 21 -12.69 -11.74 0.47
C ALA A 21 -11.24 -12.20 0.68
N PRO A 22 -10.88 -12.70 1.88
CA PRO A 22 -9.56 -13.27 2.11
C PRO A 22 -9.26 -14.40 1.12
N VAL A 23 -8.15 -14.29 0.39
CA VAL A 23 -7.68 -15.30 -0.55
C VAL A 23 -6.25 -15.71 -0.22
N ALA A 24 -5.95 -17.00 -0.37
CA ALA A 24 -4.61 -17.50 -0.12
C ALA A 24 -3.60 -16.91 -1.14
N PRO A 25 -2.40 -16.48 -0.69
CA PRO A 25 -1.33 -16.06 -1.60
C PRO A 25 -0.88 -17.16 -2.54
N ARG A 26 -0.79 -16.85 -3.84
CA ARG A 26 -0.25 -17.74 -4.89
C ARG A 26 1.14 -17.24 -5.28
N ILE A 27 2.07 -17.36 -4.35
CA ILE A 27 3.41 -16.82 -4.52
C ILE A 27 4.15 -17.60 -5.61
N PRO A 28 4.73 -16.93 -6.63
CA PRO A 28 5.55 -17.59 -7.63
C PRO A 28 6.81 -18.19 -7.00
N ALA A 29 7.32 -19.28 -7.56
CA ALA A 29 8.53 -19.94 -7.08
C ALA A 29 9.72 -18.95 -6.97
N GLY A 30 10.36 -18.93 -5.80
CA GLY A 30 11.43 -17.97 -5.48
C GLY A 30 10.95 -16.59 -5.04
N GLY A 31 9.63 -16.39 -4.90
CA GLY A 31 9.02 -15.15 -4.46
C GLY A 31 8.75 -15.07 -2.95
N ASP A 32 8.85 -16.18 -2.22
CA ASP A 32 8.40 -16.28 -0.81
C ASP A 32 9.09 -15.27 0.11
N LEU A 33 10.43 -15.17 0.02
CA LEU A 33 11.18 -14.21 0.82
C LEU A 33 10.87 -12.77 0.44
N LEU A 34 10.75 -12.46 -0.86
CA LEU A 34 10.42 -11.11 -1.32
C LEU A 34 9.03 -10.68 -0.85
N PHE A 35 8.05 -11.58 -0.93
CA PHE A 35 6.69 -11.30 -0.47
C PHE A 35 6.67 -11.12 1.05
N ARG A 36 7.39 -11.95 1.81
CA ARG A 36 7.55 -11.78 3.25
C ARG A 36 8.19 -10.45 3.62
N TRP A 37 9.33 -10.11 3.02
CA TRP A 37 10.03 -8.86 3.27
C TRP A 37 9.16 -7.65 2.93
N PHE A 38 8.41 -7.72 1.83
CA PHE A 38 7.44 -6.68 1.49
C PHE A 38 6.39 -6.52 2.59
N LEU A 39 5.79 -7.61 3.09
CA LEU A 39 4.80 -7.53 4.18
C LEU A 39 5.39 -6.96 5.47
N ASP A 40 6.62 -7.34 5.81
CA ASP A 40 7.29 -6.84 7.02
C ASP A 40 7.58 -5.33 6.91
N LEU A 41 8.12 -4.87 5.78
CA LEU A 41 8.33 -3.45 5.48
C LEU A 41 7.00 -2.67 5.40
N HIS A 42 5.98 -3.28 4.82
CA HIS A 42 4.67 -2.67 4.68
C HIS A 42 4.01 -2.38 6.02
N ARG A 43 4.19 -3.27 7.00
CA ARG A 43 3.65 -3.11 8.37
C ARG A 43 4.32 -1.96 9.13
N SER A 44 5.59 -1.68 8.85
CA SER A 44 6.34 -0.60 9.51
C SER A 44 6.24 0.74 8.79
N ARG A 45 5.54 0.81 7.65
CA ARG A 45 5.51 2.01 6.82
C ARG A 45 4.86 3.19 7.55
N THR A 46 5.36 4.38 7.28
CA THR A 46 4.80 5.62 7.80
C THR A 46 3.63 6.13 6.94
N TYR A 47 2.81 6.98 7.53
CA TYR A 47 1.63 7.59 6.89
C TYR A 47 1.65 9.11 7.08
N HIS A 48 1.17 9.83 6.07
CA HIS A 48 0.90 11.26 6.14
C HIS A 48 -0.59 11.54 5.83
N ALA A 49 -1.02 12.79 5.93
CA ALA A 49 -2.42 13.19 5.72
C ALA A 49 -3.02 12.72 4.38
N ALA A 50 -2.21 12.64 3.31
CA ALA A 50 -2.65 12.18 1.99
C ALA A 50 -2.47 10.66 1.75
N GLY A 51 -2.21 9.87 2.81
CA GLY A 51 -2.08 8.41 2.72
C GLY A 51 -0.70 7.84 3.06
N PRO A 52 -0.42 6.57 2.67
CA PRO A 52 0.81 5.86 3.01
C PRO A 52 2.03 6.45 2.28
N ASN A 53 3.15 6.59 3.00
CA ASN A 53 4.42 6.97 2.38
C ASN A 53 5.04 5.78 1.64
N PRO A 54 5.70 5.96 0.48
CA PRO A 54 6.44 4.91 -0.19
C PRO A 54 7.54 4.30 0.69
N ILE A 55 7.80 3.00 0.55
CA ILE A 55 8.89 2.31 1.25
C ILE A 55 10.23 2.81 0.71
N SER A 56 10.98 3.54 1.52
CA SER A 56 12.25 4.15 1.15
C SER A 56 13.39 3.14 1.04
N TYR A 57 14.45 3.51 0.32
CA TYR A 57 15.70 2.74 0.29
C TYR A 57 16.34 2.61 1.67
N ALA A 58 16.21 3.63 2.51
CA ALA A 58 16.73 3.62 3.88
C ALA A 58 16.02 2.57 4.74
N GLU A 59 14.69 2.44 4.62
CA GLU A 59 13.92 1.39 5.31
C GLU A 59 14.35 -0.01 4.84
N ILE A 60 14.52 -0.21 3.53
CA ILE A 60 14.95 -1.51 2.99
C ILE A 60 16.37 -1.85 3.48
N GLN A 61 17.28 -0.89 3.46
CA GLN A 61 18.65 -1.08 3.94
C GLN A 61 18.67 -1.40 5.45
N ALA A 62 17.94 -0.62 6.25
CA ALA A 62 17.85 -0.83 7.70
C ALA A 62 17.24 -2.20 8.01
N TYR A 63 16.17 -2.59 7.33
CA TYR A 63 15.55 -3.91 7.47
C TYR A 63 16.53 -5.04 7.12
N GLY A 64 17.24 -4.92 5.99
CA GLY A 64 18.25 -5.90 5.59
C GLY A 64 19.38 -6.05 6.61
N GLN A 65 19.86 -4.93 7.17
CA GLN A 65 20.89 -4.93 8.20
C GLN A 65 20.39 -5.52 9.53
N LEU A 66 19.21 -5.10 10.00
CA LEU A 66 18.65 -5.58 11.27
C LEU A 66 18.34 -7.07 11.24
N MET A 67 17.81 -7.57 10.12
CA MET A 67 17.43 -8.97 9.95
C MET A 67 18.56 -9.84 9.39
N GLN A 68 19.73 -9.25 9.09
CA GLN A 68 20.89 -9.93 8.50
C GLN A 68 20.58 -10.60 7.14
N TRP A 69 19.71 -9.99 6.33
CA TRP A 69 19.40 -10.48 4.99
C TRP A 69 20.37 -9.92 3.93
N PRO A 70 20.85 -10.75 2.99
CA PRO A 70 21.67 -10.30 1.87
C PRO A 70 20.78 -9.65 0.78
N ILE A 71 20.21 -8.49 1.08
CA ILE A 71 19.33 -7.76 0.15
C ILE A 71 20.18 -7.07 -0.92
N GLU A 72 20.22 -7.67 -2.11
CA GLU A 72 20.87 -7.11 -3.30
C GLU A 72 19.96 -6.15 -4.08
N SER A 73 20.55 -5.35 -4.97
CA SER A 73 19.85 -4.34 -5.79
C SER A 73 18.63 -4.89 -6.53
N ARG A 74 18.72 -6.11 -7.06
CA ARG A 74 17.60 -6.80 -7.71
C ARG A 74 16.40 -7.03 -6.79
N HIS A 75 16.63 -7.29 -5.50
CA HIS A 75 15.56 -7.50 -4.52
C HIS A 75 14.91 -6.15 -4.20
N VAL A 76 15.72 -5.11 -4.04
CA VAL A 76 15.24 -3.74 -3.84
C VAL A 76 14.34 -3.29 -4.99
N MET A 77 14.72 -3.56 -6.25
CA MET A 77 13.89 -3.25 -7.43
C MET A 77 12.52 -3.94 -7.39
N ILE A 78 12.47 -5.20 -6.95
CA ILE A 78 11.21 -5.95 -6.82
C ILE A 78 10.37 -5.37 -5.68
N LEU A 79 10.96 -5.13 -4.50
CA LEU A 79 10.26 -4.56 -3.34
C LEU A 79 9.65 -3.18 -3.67
N ARG A 80 10.41 -2.33 -4.38
CA ARG A 80 9.92 -1.01 -4.83
C ARG A 80 8.81 -1.14 -5.87
N ALA A 81 8.88 -2.13 -6.77
CA ALA A 81 7.81 -2.39 -7.74
C ALA A 81 6.52 -2.87 -7.06
N MET A 82 6.64 -3.78 -6.08
CA MET A 82 5.50 -4.22 -5.26
C MET A 82 4.89 -3.05 -4.47
N ASP A 83 5.72 -2.18 -3.89
CA ASP A 83 5.26 -0.98 -3.20
C ASP A 83 4.51 -0.03 -4.13
N GLN A 84 5.04 0.21 -5.32
CA GLN A 84 4.37 1.02 -6.34
C GLN A 84 3.00 0.44 -6.71
N THR A 85 2.91 -0.88 -6.92
CA THR A 85 1.63 -1.56 -7.18
C THR A 85 0.62 -1.36 -6.04
N TYR A 86 1.07 -1.43 -4.79
CA TYR A 86 0.21 -1.15 -3.64
C TYR A 86 -0.31 0.29 -3.64
N LEU A 87 0.58 1.27 -3.86
CA LEU A 87 0.22 2.69 -3.89
C LEU A 87 -0.78 2.99 -5.01
N GLU A 88 -0.55 2.44 -6.21
CA GLU A 88 -1.48 2.56 -7.34
C GLU A 88 -2.86 1.98 -7.02
N CYS A 89 -2.92 0.79 -6.41
CA CYS A 89 -4.18 0.17 -6.03
C CYS A 89 -4.93 0.98 -4.96
N ARG A 90 -4.22 1.66 -4.07
CA ARG A 90 -4.82 2.56 -3.06
C ARG A 90 -5.24 3.91 -3.62
N MET A 91 -4.52 4.44 -4.60
CA MET A 91 -4.80 5.73 -5.23
C MET A 91 -5.88 5.67 -6.30
N LYS A 92 -6.28 4.47 -6.78
CA LYS A 92 -7.43 4.31 -7.66
C LYS A 92 -8.63 5.07 -7.07
N PRO A 93 -9.17 6.08 -7.76
CA PRO A 93 -10.36 6.78 -7.33
C PRO A 93 -11.48 5.77 -7.15
N GLN A 94 -12.23 5.88 -6.06
CA GLN A 94 -13.43 5.10 -5.86
C GLN A 94 -14.47 5.56 -6.89
N ALA A 95 -14.45 4.93 -8.07
CA ALA A 95 -15.18 5.28 -9.29
C ALA A 95 -14.88 6.71 -9.80
N GLU A 96 -14.44 6.80 -11.06
CA GLU A 96 -14.53 8.04 -11.81
C GLU A 96 -15.99 8.49 -11.80
N ALA A 97 -16.29 9.56 -11.06
CA ALA A 97 -17.51 10.30 -11.30
C ALA A 97 -17.44 10.81 -12.75
N PRO A 98 -18.54 10.75 -13.53
CA PRO A 98 -18.54 11.18 -14.92
C PRO A 98 -17.97 12.59 -15.09
N GLU A 99 -17.22 12.80 -16.17
CA GLU A 99 -16.53 14.04 -16.50
C GLU A 99 -17.43 15.28 -16.29
N GLY A 100 -16.94 16.22 -15.47
CA GLY A 100 -17.57 17.53 -15.27
C GLY A 100 -18.10 17.81 -13.85
N VAL A 101 -18.13 16.82 -12.95
CA VAL A 101 -18.59 17.05 -11.57
C VAL A 101 -17.39 17.00 -10.61
N LYS A 102 -17.04 18.16 -10.04
CA LYS A 102 -16.14 18.23 -8.88
C LYS A 102 -16.77 17.39 -7.76
N THR A 103 -16.18 16.25 -7.43
CA THR A 103 -16.64 15.44 -6.30
C THR A 103 -16.43 16.24 -5.03
N LEU A 104 -17.53 16.67 -4.42
CA LEU A 104 -17.51 17.30 -3.11
C LEU A 104 -17.05 16.25 -2.08
N PRO A 105 -16.25 16.64 -1.06
CA PRO A 105 -15.95 15.76 0.05
C PRO A 105 -17.27 15.28 0.68
N PRO A 106 -17.29 14.08 1.30
CA PRO A 106 -18.49 13.55 1.93
C PRO A 106 -19.06 14.58 2.92
N ILE A 107 -20.25 15.08 2.61
CA ILE A 107 -20.97 16.03 3.48
C ILE A 107 -21.47 15.22 4.67
N SER A 108 -21.03 15.58 5.87
CA SER A 108 -21.54 14.98 7.10
C SER A 108 -23.05 15.22 7.20
N THR A 109 -23.84 14.16 7.33
CA THR A 109 -25.29 14.24 7.58
C THR A 109 -25.61 14.45 9.06
N ALA A 110 -24.60 14.59 9.92
CA ALA A 110 -24.82 14.86 11.33
C ALA A 110 -25.43 16.26 11.50
N PRO A 111 -26.59 16.39 12.17
CA PRO A 111 -27.16 17.71 12.46
C PRO A 111 -26.20 18.48 13.36
N VAL A 112 -25.84 19.70 12.96
CA VAL A 112 -25.08 20.63 13.80
C VAL A 112 -26.01 21.06 14.94
N THR A 113 -25.86 20.41 16.08
CA THR A 113 -26.62 20.71 17.29
C THR A 113 -25.79 21.60 18.21
N ALA A 114 -26.44 22.43 19.03
CA ALA A 114 -25.75 23.25 20.03
C ALA A 114 -24.86 22.41 20.96
N GLY A 115 -25.32 21.20 21.34
CA GLY A 115 -24.52 20.28 22.14
C GLY A 115 -23.26 19.76 21.44
N LEU A 116 -23.23 19.67 20.11
CA LEU A 116 -22.03 19.31 19.35
C LEU A 116 -21.00 20.46 19.37
N VAL A 117 -21.47 21.71 19.35
CA VAL A 117 -20.62 22.90 19.41
C VAL A 117 -20.01 23.04 20.81
N ASP A 118 -20.83 22.93 21.85
CA ASP A 118 -20.35 23.02 23.24
C ASP A 118 -19.35 21.90 23.59
N ALA A 119 -19.57 20.69 23.06
CA ALA A 119 -18.64 19.57 23.27
C ALA A 119 -17.29 19.73 22.54
N MET A 120 -17.21 20.57 21.52
CA MET A 120 -15.96 20.81 20.76
C MET A 120 -15.19 22.02 21.26
N PHE A 121 -15.86 23.00 21.88
CA PHE A 121 -15.27 24.31 22.22
C PHE A 121 -15.41 24.71 23.70
N GLY A 122 -16.03 23.86 24.53
CA GLY A 122 -16.18 24.03 25.98
C GLY A 122 -15.08 23.38 26.79
#